data_AF-A0A963M9K5-F1
#
_entry.id   AF-A0A963M9K5-F1
#
_cell.length_a   1.000
_cell.length_b   1.000
_cell.length_c   1.000
_cell.angle_alpha   90.00
_cell.angle_beta   90.00
_cell.angle_gamma   90.00
#
_symmetry.space_group_name_H-M   'P 1'
#
loop_
_entity.id
_entity.type
_entity.pdbx_description
1 polymer ?
#
loop_
_entity_poly.entity_id
_entity_poly.type
_entity_poly.pdbx_seq_one_letter_code
_entity_poly.pdbx_strand_id
1 'polypeptide(L)'
;ARPIQLAGPGDLVGVASLVDASYGESAVALTPVRADPALWLAVAEQHALARIALRQQQRQAFEMSLVRSGTVRERLRHLLALLAPPGGALARQALPSLKVLAQIVDSAPETVCRELGHLFGGDAPRPPKPRKPRRALAARVTPRAACA
;
A
#
# COMPACT_ATOMS: atom_id res chain seq x y z
N ALA A 1 5.27 -14.20 1.60
CA ALA A 1 3.99 -14.69 1.07
C ALA A 1 3.18 -13.51 0.57
N ARG A 2 2.38 -13.67 -0.49
CA ARG A 2 1.49 -12.61 -1.01
C ARG A 2 0.21 -12.59 -0.14
N PRO A 3 -0.15 -11.47 0.50
CA PRO A 3 -1.36 -11.42 1.34
C PRO A 3 -2.62 -11.67 0.52
N ILE A 4 -3.48 -12.60 0.94
CA ILE A 4 -4.70 -12.96 0.21
C ILE A 4 -5.96 -12.25 0.71
N GLN A 5 -5.95 -11.78 1.96
CA GLN A 5 -7.01 -11.05 2.63
C GLN A 5 -6.40 -9.97 3.53
N LEU A 6 -7.17 -8.93 3.81
CA LEU A 6 -6.84 -7.88 4.79
C LEU A 6 -7.93 -7.89 5.86
N ALA A 7 -7.52 -7.76 7.12
CA ALA A 7 -8.43 -7.65 8.25
C ALA A 7 -8.31 -6.26 8.89
N GLY A 8 -9.46 -5.67 9.21
CA GLY A 8 -9.56 -4.39 9.90
C GLY A 8 -10.06 -4.54 11.34
N PRO A 9 -10.21 -3.42 12.08
CA PRO A 9 -10.80 -3.43 13.41
C PRO A 9 -12.18 -4.09 13.42
N GLY A 10 -12.40 -5.02 14.35
CA GLY A 10 -13.66 -5.76 14.49
C GLY A 10 -13.76 -7.03 13.65
N ASP A 11 -12.76 -7.34 12.82
CA ASP A 11 -12.72 -8.60 12.09
C ASP A 11 -12.23 -9.77 12.94
N LEU A 12 -12.77 -10.95 12.65
CA LEU A 12 -12.31 -12.23 13.18
C LEU A 12 -11.08 -12.71 12.40
N VAL A 13 -10.06 -13.15 13.12
CA VAL A 13 -8.85 -13.78 12.55
C VAL A 13 -8.82 -15.24 12.99
N GLY A 14 -8.38 -16.14 12.10
CA GLY A 14 -8.34 -17.57 12.40
C GLY A 14 -9.66 -18.30 12.07
N VAL A 15 -10.63 -17.66 11.44
CA VAL A 15 -11.96 -18.20 11.11
C VAL A 15 -11.93 -19.60 10.46
N ALA A 16 -10.90 -19.94 9.68
CA ALA A 16 -10.77 -21.26 9.07
C ALA A 16 -10.62 -22.41 10.09
N SER A 17 -10.27 -22.12 11.35
CA SER A 17 -10.30 -23.14 12.41
C SER A 17 -11.72 -23.52 12.83
N LEU A 18 -12.76 -22.74 12.50
CA LEU A 18 -14.17 -23.08 12.79
C LEU A 18 -14.67 -24.29 11.99
N VAL A 19 -13.99 -24.65 10.90
CA VAL A 19 -14.40 -25.75 10.00
C VAL A 19 -13.50 -26.97 10.13
N ASP A 20 -12.74 -27.09 11.22
CA ASP A 20 -11.76 -28.17 11.50
C ASP A 20 -10.73 -28.40 10.38
N ALA A 21 -10.59 -27.44 9.46
CA ALA A 21 -9.54 -27.45 8.46
C ALA A 21 -8.23 -27.05 9.14
N SER A 22 -7.15 -27.79 8.89
CA SER A 22 -5.80 -27.37 9.27
C SER A 22 -5.58 -25.95 8.76
N TYR A 23 -5.41 -25.00 9.68
CA TYR A 23 -5.16 -23.59 9.37
C TYR A 23 -3.83 -23.50 8.61
N GLY A 24 -3.91 -23.44 7.27
CA GLY A 24 -2.74 -23.42 6.39
C GLY A 24 -2.22 -22.00 6.15
N GLU A 25 -3.01 -21.00 6.50
CA GLU A 25 -2.72 -19.60 6.34
C GLU A 25 -2.00 -19.03 7.58
N SER A 26 -1.35 -17.88 7.43
CA SER A 26 -0.79 -17.13 8.55
C SER A 26 -1.32 -15.71 8.52
N ALA A 27 -1.60 -15.18 9.71
CA ALA A 27 -1.95 -13.77 9.88
C ALA A 27 -0.71 -12.99 10.35
N VAL A 28 -0.44 -11.86 9.71
CA VAL A 28 0.69 -10.99 10.05
C VAL A 28 0.15 -9.57 10.25
N ALA A 29 0.50 -8.96 11.39
CA ALA A 29 0.16 -7.58 11.66
C ALA A 29 0.90 -6.64 10.71
N LEU A 30 0.16 -5.81 9.96
CA LEU A 30 0.72 -4.80 9.06
C LEU A 30 1.00 -3.48 9.77
N THR A 31 0.22 -3.19 10.81
CA THR A 31 0.31 -2.04 11.69
C THR A 31 0.20 -2.51 13.15
N PRO A 32 0.56 -1.68 14.14
CA PRO A 32 0.31 -2.01 15.54
C PRO A 32 -1.17 -2.33 15.78
N VAL A 33 -1.45 -3.52 16.29
CA VAL A 33 -2.80 -4.05 16.50
C VAL A 33 -2.90 -4.73 17.86
N ARG A 34 -4.10 -4.76 18.43
CA ARG A 34 -4.45 -5.60 19.57
C ARG A 34 -5.50 -6.61 19.12
N ALA A 35 -5.30 -7.88 19.44
CA ALA A 35 -6.26 -8.95 19.19
C ALA A 35 -6.84 -9.43 20.51
N ASP A 36 -8.15 -9.67 20.54
CA ASP A 36 -8.85 -10.23 21.69
C ASP A 36 -9.10 -11.73 21.45
N PRO A 37 -8.49 -12.63 22.24
CA PRO A 37 -8.69 -14.07 22.09
C PRO A 37 -10.03 -14.57 22.66
N ALA A 38 -10.81 -13.74 23.37
CA ALA A 38 -11.99 -14.17 24.11
C ALA A 38 -13.23 -14.49 23.25
N LEU A 39 -13.21 -14.16 21.95
CA LEU A 39 -14.37 -14.33 21.04
C LEU A 39 -14.68 -15.79 20.64
N TRP A 40 -13.91 -16.78 21.10
CA TRP A 40 -14.09 -18.19 20.75
C TRP A 40 -15.06 -18.97 21.67
N LEU A 41 -15.78 -18.29 22.55
CA LEU A 41 -16.48 -18.94 23.66
C LEU A 41 -17.89 -19.43 23.27
N ALA A 42 -18.07 -20.75 23.43
CA ALA A 42 -19.29 -21.55 23.37
C ALA A 42 -19.87 -21.94 21.99
N VAL A 43 -20.17 -23.24 21.84
CA VAL A 43 -20.84 -23.85 20.68
C VAL A 43 -22.15 -23.13 20.30
N ALA A 44 -22.85 -22.59 21.30
CA ALA A 44 -24.09 -21.84 21.11
C ALA A 44 -23.93 -20.55 20.27
N GLU A 45 -22.73 -19.99 20.17
CA GLU A 45 -22.45 -18.77 19.40
C GLU A 45 -21.87 -19.05 18.01
N GLN A 46 -21.59 -20.31 17.66
CA GLN A 46 -20.95 -20.68 16.39
C GLN A 46 -21.76 -20.23 15.15
N HIS A 47 -23.08 -20.33 15.19
CA HIS A 47 -23.94 -19.84 14.10
C HIS A 47 -23.85 -18.32 13.92
N ALA A 48 -23.75 -17.56 15.02
CA ALA A 48 -23.59 -16.11 14.96
C ALA A 48 -22.20 -15.74 14.42
N LEU A 49 -21.16 -16.41 14.90
CA LEU A 49 -19.78 -16.26 14.42
C LEU A 49 -19.67 -16.61 12.92
N ALA A 50 -20.31 -17.67 12.45
CA ALA A 50 -20.33 -18.06 11.04
C ALA A 50 -20.98 -16.97 10.16
N ARG A 51 -22.06 -16.33 10.63
CA ARG A 51 -22.69 -15.21 9.91
C ARG A 51 -21.79 -13.97 9.84
N ILE A 52 -21.10 -13.65 10.93
CA ILE A 52 -20.12 -12.56 10.99
C ILE A 52 -18.96 -12.85 10.02
N ALA A 53 -18.39 -14.05 10.11
CA ALA A 53 -17.32 -14.53 9.25
C ALA A 53 -17.69 -14.49 7.76
N LEU A 54 -18.90 -14.91 7.37
CA LEU A 54 -19.36 -14.87 5.99
C LEU A 54 -19.45 -13.43 5.47
N ARG A 55 -20.05 -12.53 6.25
CA ARG A 55 -20.14 -11.10 5.89
C ARG A 55 -18.74 -10.49 5.76
N GLN A 56 -17.86 -10.80 6.71
CA GLN A 56 -16.47 -10.37 6.68
C GLN A 56 -15.76 -10.86 5.41
N GLN A 57 -15.87 -12.16 5.07
CA GLN A 57 -15.21 -12.71 3.89
C GLN A 57 -15.67 -12.04 2.59
N GLN A 58 -16.98 -11.75 2.44
CA GLN A 58 -17.49 -11.02 1.28
C GLN A 58 -16.89 -9.63 1.18
N ARG A 59 -16.84 -8.89 2.29
CA ARG A 59 -16.24 -7.56 2.34
C ARG A 59 -14.75 -7.60 2.00
N GLN A 60 -14.00 -8.52 2.61
CA GLN A 60 -12.56 -8.69 2.39
C GLN A 60 -12.25 -9.10 0.94
N ALA A 61 -13.07 -9.97 0.33
CA ALA A 61 -12.93 -10.34 -1.07
C ALA A 61 -13.12 -9.13 -2.00
N PHE A 62 -14.14 -8.30 -1.72
CA PHE A 62 -14.37 -7.07 -2.46
C PHE A 62 -13.23 -6.06 -2.28
N GLU A 63 -12.80 -5.81 -1.05
CA GLU A 63 -11.67 -4.91 -0.73
C GLU A 63 -10.38 -5.36 -1.43
N MET A 64 -10.07 -6.66 -1.38
CA MET A 64 -8.90 -7.21 -2.06
C MET A 64 -8.98 -7.11 -3.59
N SER A 65 -10.18 -7.17 -4.16
CA SER A 65 -10.37 -6.95 -5.60
C SER A 65 -10.02 -5.50 -5.99
N LEU A 66 -10.41 -4.52 -5.18
CA LEU A 66 -10.09 -3.10 -5.40
C LEU A 66 -8.61 -2.80 -5.21
N VAL A 67 -7.97 -3.42 -4.21
CA VAL A 67 -6.54 -3.25 -3.94
C VAL A 67 -5.65 -3.85 -5.03
N ARG A 68 -6.20 -4.71 -5.90
CA ARG A 68 -5.46 -5.38 -6.98
C ARG A 68 -5.88 -4.99 -8.39
N SER A 69 -6.97 -4.27 -8.56
CA SER A 69 -7.51 -3.87 -9.86
C SER A 69 -7.27 -2.40 -10.17
N GLY A 70 -7.10 -2.07 -11.45
CA GLY A 70 -6.85 -0.70 -11.90
C GLY A 70 -5.39 -0.27 -11.79
N THR A 71 -5.16 1.04 -11.82
CA THR A 71 -3.83 1.64 -11.77
C THR A 71 -3.19 1.48 -10.39
N VAL A 72 -1.86 1.53 -10.30
CA VAL A 72 -1.13 1.50 -9.01
C VAL A 72 -1.62 2.60 -8.06
N ARG A 73 -1.96 3.78 -8.59
CA ARG A 73 -2.47 4.91 -7.81
C ARG A 73 -3.83 4.60 -7.19
N GLU A 74 -4.78 4.06 -7.96
CA GLU A 74 -6.10 3.68 -7.46
C GLU A 74 -5.99 2.60 -6.38
N ARG A 75 -5.20 1.55 -6.66
CA ARG A 75 -4.91 0.46 -5.71
C ARG A 75 -4.32 0.98 -4.40
N LEU A 76 -3.37 1.91 -4.47
CA LEU A 76 -2.81 2.57 -3.29
C LEU A 76 -3.85 3.42 -2.55
N ARG A 77 -4.70 4.17 -3.24
CA ARG A 77 -5.77 4.94 -2.59
C ARG A 77 -6.72 4.03 -1.82
N HIS A 78 -7.11 2.89 -2.40
CA HIS A 78 -7.94 1.90 -1.71
C HIS A 78 -7.24 1.33 -0.48
N LEU A 79 -5.97 0.92 -0.61
CA LEU A 79 -5.21 0.41 0.53
C LEU A 79 -5.03 1.46 1.64
N LEU A 80 -4.74 2.71 1.29
CA LEU A 80 -4.59 3.80 2.27
C LEU A 80 -5.92 4.10 2.97
N ALA A 81 -7.05 4.00 2.27
CA ALA A 81 -8.37 4.14 2.89
C ALA A 81 -8.66 3.02 3.90
N LEU A 82 -8.23 1.78 3.64
CA LEU A 82 -8.35 0.66 4.59
C LEU A 82 -7.46 0.80 5.82
N LEU A 83 -6.28 1.40 5.65
CA LEU A 83 -5.33 1.65 6.73
C LEU A 83 -5.68 2.89 7.57
N ALA A 84 -6.50 3.79 7.02
CA ALA A 84 -6.89 5.01 7.72
C ALA A 84 -7.75 4.68 8.95
N PRO A 85 -7.47 5.30 10.10
CA PRO A 85 -8.34 5.14 11.26
C PRO A 85 -9.73 5.73 10.97
N PRO A 86 -10.79 5.22 11.60
CA PRO A 86 -12.14 5.75 11.40
C PRO A 86 -12.18 7.25 11.74
N GLY A 87 -12.58 8.06 10.76
CA GLY A 87 -12.71 9.51 10.89
C GLY A 87 -11.39 10.30 10.92
N GLY A 88 -10.24 9.65 10.66
CA GLY A 88 -8.92 10.29 10.75
C GLY A 88 -8.08 10.18 9.47
N ALA A 89 -7.04 11.00 9.40
CA ALA A 89 -6.05 10.95 8.33
C ALA A 89 -4.91 9.97 8.68
N LEU A 90 -4.47 9.20 7.69
CA LEU A 90 -3.35 8.27 7.85
C LEU A 90 -2.02 9.02 7.82
N ALA A 91 -1.28 9.00 8.93
CA ALA A 91 0.08 9.54 8.96
C ALA A 91 1.02 8.64 8.16
N ARG A 92 1.93 9.24 7.37
CA ARG A 92 2.92 8.50 6.56
C ARG A 92 3.80 7.56 7.41
N GLN A 93 4.01 7.92 8.68
CA GLN A 93 4.82 7.18 9.66
C GLN A 93 4.12 5.89 10.14
N ALA A 94 2.79 5.84 10.04
CA ALA A 94 1.97 4.69 10.44
C ALA A 94 1.81 3.68 9.29
N LEU A 95 2.41 3.94 8.13
CA LEU A 95 2.34 3.03 6.99
C LEU A 95 3.20 1.79 7.24
N PRO A 96 2.74 0.61 6.77
CA PRO A 96 3.59 -0.56 6.63
C PRO A 96 4.82 -0.26 5.76
N SER A 97 5.84 -1.13 5.86
CA SER A 97 7.04 -1.00 5.04
C SER A 97 6.71 -0.97 3.53
N LEU A 98 7.53 -0.28 2.75
CA LEU A 98 7.38 -0.16 1.29
C LEU A 98 7.27 -1.53 0.61
N LYS A 99 8.05 -2.51 1.07
CA LYS A 99 8.04 -3.88 0.57
C LYS A 99 6.68 -4.55 0.77
N VAL A 100 6.07 -4.35 1.94
CA VAL A 100 4.75 -4.89 2.28
C VAL A 100 3.67 -4.23 1.43
N LEU A 101 3.70 -2.90 1.30
CA LEU A 101 2.76 -2.17 0.44
C LEU A 101 2.83 -2.66 -1.01
N ALA A 102 4.04 -2.80 -1.55
CA ALA A 102 4.29 -3.32 -2.90
C ALA A 102 3.73 -4.73 -3.13
N GLN A 103 3.86 -5.62 -2.14
CA GLN A 103 3.30 -6.97 -2.19
C GLN A 103 1.77 -6.97 -2.16
N ILE A 104 1.16 -6.07 -1.40
CA ILE A 104 -0.31 -5.97 -1.28
C ILE A 104 -0.92 -5.46 -2.59
N VAL A 105 -0.41 -4.34 -3.12
CA VAL A 105 -0.93 -3.72 -4.36
C VAL A 105 -0.40 -4.35 -5.63
N ASP A 106 0.40 -5.42 -5.54
CA ASP A 106 0.98 -6.12 -6.69
C ASP A 106 1.71 -5.16 -7.64
N SER A 107 2.75 -4.51 -7.14
CA SER A 107 3.59 -3.56 -7.88
C SER A 107 5.04 -3.60 -7.39
N ALA A 108 5.94 -2.97 -8.15
CA ALA A 108 7.33 -2.82 -7.75
C ALA A 108 7.46 -1.77 -6.62
N PRO A 109 8.37 -1.95 -5.63
CA PRO A 109 8.58 -0.99 -4.55
C PRO A 109 8.88 0.43 -5.06
N GLU A 110 9.63 0.57 -6.15
CA GLU A 110 10.00 1.86 -6.76
C GLU A 110 8.75 2.61 -7.25
N THR A 111 7.82 1.90 -7.88
CA THR A 111 6.55 2.46 -8.37
C THR A 111 5.67 2.89 -7.21
N VAL A 112 5.59 2.07 -6.15
CA VAL A 112 4.86 2.42 -4.92
C VAL A 112 5.46 3.66 -4.27
N CYS A 113 6.79 3.74 -4.13
CA CYS A 113 7.46 4.89 -3.53
C CYS A 113 7.14 6.18 -4.29
N ARG A 114 7.21 6.13 -5.63
CA ARG A 114 6.87 7.25 -6.50
C ARG A 114 5.42 7.70 -6.32
N GLU A 115 4.46 6.78 -6.39
CA GLU A 115 3.04 7.12 -6.26
C GLU A 115 2.68 7.60 -4.85
N LEU A 116 3.26 7.03 -3.79
CA LEU A 116 3.14 7.56 -2.43
C LEU A 116 3.75 8.96 -2.31
N GLY A 117 4.81 9.27 -3.07
CA GLY A 117 5.35 10.63 -3.18
C GLY A 117 4.30 11.60 -3.73
N HIS A 118 3.61 11.22 -4.80
CA HIS A 118 2.53 12.02 -5.40
C HIS A 118 1.31 12.16 -4.47
N LEU A 119 0.90 11.09 -3.80
CA LEU A 119 -0.31 11.09 -2.95
C LEU A 119 -0.16 11.91 -1.66
N PHE A 120 1.03 11.93 -1.05
CA PHE A 120 1.28 12.67 0.20
C PHE A 120 1.99 14.01 0.00
N GLY A 121 2.70 14.20 -1.12
CA GLY A 121 3.52 15.38 -1.35
C GLY A 121 2.77 16.58 -1.88
N GLY A 122 1.51 16.40 -2.33
CA GLY A 122 0.83 17.39 -3.16
C GLY A 122 1.60 17.64 -4.47
N ASP A 123 0.95 18.21 -5.46
CA ASP A 123 1.61 18.67 -6.69
C ASP A 123 2.50 19.91 -6.40
N ALA A 124 3.52 19.78 -5.55
CA ALA A 124 4.55 20.79 -5.43
C ALA A 124 5.33 20.82 -6.75
N PRO A 125 5.43 21.98 -7.45
CA PRO A 125 6.17 22.08 -8.70
C PRO A 125 7.58 21.57 -8.48
N ARG A 126 7.95 20.52 -9.22
CA ARG A 126 9.29 19.95 -9.15
C ARG A 126 10.28 21.07 -9.52
N PRO A 127 11.24 21.44 -8.65
CA PRO A 127 12.20 22.48 -9.00
C PRO A 127 12.89 22.07 -10.31
N PRO A 128 13.04 23.01 -11.27
CA PRO A 128 13.61 22.69 -12.57
C PRO A 128 14.99 22.05 -12.36
N LYS A 129 15.20 20.87 -12.96
CA LYS A 129 16.51 20.19 -12.91
C LYS A 129 17.59 21.19 -13.36
N PRO A 130 18.69 21.36 -12.60
CA PRO A 130 19.77 22.25 -13.02
C PRO A 130 20.28 21.77 -14.38
N ARG A 131 20.13 22.61 -15.40
CA ARG A 131 20.70 22.35 -16.72
C ARG A 131 22.21 22.32 -16.55
N LYS A 132 22.84 21.17 -16.82
CA LYS A 132 24.30 21.08 -16.88
C LYS A 132 24.80 22.15 -17.85
N PRO A 133 25.77 23.00 -17.46
CA PRO A 133 26.32 23.97 -18.39
C PRO A 133 26.92 23.19 -19.57
N ARG A 134 26.38 23.43 -20.78
CA ARG A 134 27.01 22.95 -22.01
C ARG A 134 28.40 23.58 -21.99
N ARG A 135 29.45 22.76 -21.95
CA ARG A 135 30.83 23.22 -22.15
C ARG A 135 30.84 24.05 -23.44
N ALA A 136 30.91 25.36 -23.30
CA ALA A 136 31.12 26.25 -24.43
C ALA A 136 32.52 25.94 -24.96
N LEU A 137 32.58 25.36 -26.15
CA LEU A 137 33.81 25.22 -26.90
C LEU A 137 34.21 26.64 -27.33
N ALA A 138 35.08 27.29 -26.56
CA ALA A 138 35.63 28.58 -26.92
C ALA A 138 36.57 28.39 -28.12
N ALA A 139 36.11 28.74 -29.31
CA ALA A 139 36.96 28.92 -30.48
C ALA A 139 37.40 30.38 -30.54
N ARG A 140 38.71 30.66 -30.45
CA ARG A 140 39.27 31.95 -30.83
C ARG A 140 39.34 31.99 -32.36
N VAL A 141 38.65 32.94 -32.96
CA VAL A 141 38.86 33.34 -34.35
C VAL A 141 39.97 34.38 -34.35
N THR A 142 41.11 34.08 -34.97
CA THR A 142 42.13 35.08 -35.31
C THR A 142 41.93 35.57 -36.73
N PRO A 143 42.00 36.88 -37.00
CA PRO A 143 42.01 37.38 -38.37
C PRO A 143 43.35 37.07 -39.05
N ARG A 144 43.27 36.62 -40.30
CA ARG A 144 44.38 36.35 -41.21
C ARG A 144 44.98 37.69 -41.67
N ALA A 145 46.28 37.84 -41.50
CA ALA A 145 47.05 39.01 -41.93
C ALA A 145 46.82 39.30 -43.42
N ALA A 146 46.63 40.58 -43.74
CA ALA A 146 46.71 41.11 -45.09
C ALA A 146 48.04 41.85 -45.23
N CYS A 147 48.80 41.49 -46.26
CA CYS A 147 50.05 42.12 -46.67
C CYS A 147 49.83 43.57 -47.13
N ALA A 148 50.75 44.45 -46.74
CA ALA A 148 51.28 45.55 -47.56
C ALA A 148 52.63 45.96 -46.98
#